data_AF-A0A642UKI4-F1
#
_entry.id   AF-A0A642UKI4-F1
#
_cell.length_a   1.000
_cell.length_b   1.000
_cell.length_c   1.000
_cell.angle_alpha   90.00
_cell.angle_beta   90.00
_cell.angle_gamma   90.00
#
_symmetry.space_group_name_H-M   'P 1'
#
loop_
_entity.id
_entity.type
_entity.pdbx_description
1 polymer ?
#
loop_
_entity_poly.entity_id
_entity_poly.type
_entity_poly.pdbx_seq_one_letter_code
_entity_poly.pdbx_strand_id
1 'polypeptide(L)'
;MLPLEMPCDDSVYAVRQFSYDTFNFQLRETSRLTDELMEGTITEDNAIILMMSTWILYITIGSNCAMLLPLVDFELRRHDFLSFLKAGSQILNMAANFAPNHQLNFFKPMKTFEAFPMIPLLKRYYDEFSGLRNLDEGKVNYLLIFIEELNQSFYVSARHNNDAAIFQTIAKISPRWYDLIYEQNILALSLLNVWSSICLGFEYYLDRDHNMFADYMCWYRRHCMLNYGGWNFAGDESLYSIMIKKKYLFSTVENAVCFDPIIIDHII
;
A
#
# COMPACT_ATOMS: atom_id res chain seq x y z
N MET A 1 5.60 -21.38 50.92
CA MET A 1 5.42 -20.92 49.53
C MET A 1 6.57 -19.98 49.24
N LEU A 2 7.54 -20.41 48.43
CA LEU A 2 8.51 -19.50 47.84
C LEU A 2 7.77 -18.61 46.84
N PRO A 3 8.05 -17.31 46.77
CA PRO A 3 7.55 -16.50 45.67
C PRO A 3 8.18 -17.02 44.39
N LEU A 4 7.35 -17.30 43.38
CA LEU A 4 7.81 -17.42 42.00
C LEU A 4 8.38 -16.05 41.61
N GLU A 5 9.69 -15.90 41.68
CA GLU A 5 10.38 -14.83 40.96
C GLU A 5 10.09 -15.04 39.47
N MET A 6 9.26 -14.17 38.90
CA MET A 6 9.17 -14.03 37.46
C MET A 6 10.56 -13.58 36.95
N PRO A 7 11.17 -14.27 35.99
CA PRO A 7 12.44 -13.83 35.42
C PRO A 7 12.24 -12.45 34.79
N CYS A 8 13.03 -11.49 35.25
CA CYS A 8 13.09 -10.11 34.75
C CYS A 8 13.52 -10.08 33.27
N ASP A 9 12.61 -9.60 32.41
CA ASP A 9 12.68 -8.66 31.27
C ASP A 9 13.98 -8.39 30.46
N ASP A 10 15.14 -8.96 30.78
CA ASP A 10 16.42 -8.61 30.12
C ASP A 10 16.46 -9.07 28.65
N SER A 11 15.81 -10.20 28.33
CA SER A 11 15.74 -10.71 26.95
C SER A 11 14.81 -9.87 26.07
N VAL A 12 13.67 -9.42 26.62
CA VAL A 12 12.72 -8.56 25.92
C VAL A 12 13.33 -7.18 25.67
N TYR A 13 14.02 -6.64 26.68
CA TYR A 13 14.76 -5.39 26.54
C TYR A 13 15.89 -5.50 25.51
N ALA A 14 16.66 -6.58 25.51
CA ALA A 14 17.74 -6.80 24.54
C ALA A 14 17.21 -6.93 23.10
N VAL A 15 16.12 -7.67 22.89
CA VAL A 15 15.47 -7.78 21.57
C VAL A 15 14.95 -6.42 21.11
N ARG A 16 14.30 -5.66 22.00
CA ARG A 16 13.80 -4.32 21.70
C ARG A 16 14.93 -3.36 21.33
N GLN A 17 16.01 -3.35 22.09
CA GLN A 17 17.18 -2.51 21.83
C GLN A 17 17.81 -2.88 20.49
N PHE A 18 18.01 -4.17 20.21
CA PHE A 18 18.52 -4.65 18.93
C PHE A 18 17.64 -4.22 17.75
N SER A 19 16.31 -4.32 17.88
CA SER A 19 15.38 -3.87 16.84
C SER A 19 15.48 -2.37 16.58
N TYR A 20 15.58 -1.53 17.63
CA TYR A 20 15.77 -0.09 17.48
C TYR A 20 17.11 0.25 16.84
N ASP A 21 18.20 -0.37 17.28
CA ASP A 21 19.53 -0.10 16.74
C ASP A 21 19.64 -0.50 15.28
N THR A 22 19.02 -1.63 14.90
CA THR A 22 18.95 -2.10 13.52
C THR A 22 18.12 -1.15 12.65
N PHE A 23 16.96 -0.70 13.13
CA PHE A 23 16.11 0.25 12.40
C PHE A 23 16.82 1.61 12.22
N ASN A 24 17.47 2.13 13.26
CA ASN A 24 18.23 3.37 13.20
C ASN A 24 19.46 3.27 12.28
N PHE A 25 20.13 2.12 12.27
CA PHE A 25 21.20 1.84 11.31
C PHE A 25 20.66 1.86 9.87
N GLN A 26 19.56 1.18 9.61
CA GLN A 26 18.92 1.15 8.29
C GLN A 26 18.51 2.54 7.82
N LEU A 27 17.89 3.35 8.68
CA LEU A 27 17.53 4.74 8.34
C LEU A 27 18.75 5.57 7.95
N ARG A 28 19.85 5.48 8.71
CA ARG A 28 21.08 6.21 8.42
C ARG A 28 21.70 5.80 7.10
N GLU A 29 21.79 4.50 6.83
CA GLU A 29 22.34 3.99 5.58
C GLU A 29 21.45 4.34 4.38
N THR A 30 20.12 4.20 4.50
CA THR A 30 19.18 4.63 3.45
C THR A 30 19.32 6.13 3.16
N SER A 31 19.46 6.98 4.19
CA SER A 31 19.68 8.42 4.01
C SER A 31 20.99 8.70 3.28
N ARG A 32 22.10 8.10 3.73
CA ARG A 32 23.42 8.26 3.10
C ARG A 32 23.41 7.86 1.63
N LEU A 33 22.78 6.73 1.31
CA LEU A 33 22.62 6.25 -0.07
C LEU A 33 21.70 7.15 -0.90
N THR A 34 20.69 7.75 -0.28
CA THR A 34 19.83 8.75 -0.96
C THR A 34 20.64 9.99 -1.32
N ASP A 35 21.53 10.45 -0.44
CA ASP A 35 22.43 11.58 -0.73
C ASP A 35 23.35 11.27 -1.92
N GLU A 36 23.97 10.08 -1.94
CA GLU A 36 24.78 9.61 -3.10
C GLU A 36 23.97 9.56 -4.40
N LEU A 37 22.70 9.13 -4.32
CA LEU A 37 21.80 9.10 -5.48
C LEU A 37 21.53 10.50 -6.01
N MET A 38 21.24 11.47 -5.12
CA MET A 38 20.95 12.86 -5.47
C MET A 38 22.18 13.58 -6.04
N GLU A 39 23.38 13.22 -5.56
CA GLU A 39 24.66 13.73 -6.08
C GLU A 39 25.09 13.03 -7.38
N GLY A 40 24.44 11.93 -7.76
CA GLY A 40 24.77 11.16 -8.95
C GLY A 40 26.05 10.32 -8.82
N THR A 41 26.51 10.07 -7.59
CA THR A 41 27.74 9.32 -7.28
C THR A 41 27.48 7.87 -6.88
N ILE A 42 26.22 7.46 -6.80
CA ILE A 42 25.81 6.12 -6.39
C ILE A 42 26.27 5.04 -7.38
N THR A 43 26.75 3.91 -6.85
CA THR A 43 27.10 2.72 -7.65
C THR A 43 25.85 1.86 -7.92
N GLU A 44 25.94 0.93 -8.89
CA GLU A 44 24.84 -0.02 -9.16
C GLU A 44 24.47 -0.85 -7.91
N ASP A 45 25.47 -1.40 -7.21
CA ASP A 45 25.26 -2.17 -5.97
C ASP A 45 24.59 -1.33 -4.88
N ASN A 46 25.05 -0.10 -4.68
CA ASN A 46 24.47 0.83 -3.70
C ASN A 46 23.03 1.23 -4.07
N ALA A 47 22.73 1.40 -5.36
CA ALA A 47 21.37 1.65 -5.82
C ALA A 47 20.45 0.47 -5.52
N ILE A 48 20.92 -0.77 -5.70
CA ILE A 48 20.16 -1.98 -5.34
C ILE A 48 19.91 -2.05 -3.83
N ILE A 49 20.92 -1.76 -3.00
CA ILE A 49 20.78 -1.71 -1.54
C ILE A 49 19.79 -0.61 -1.13
N LEU A 50 19.86 0.56 -1.76
CA LEU A 50 18.91 1.65 -1.54
C LEU A 50 17.48 1.22 -1.86
N MET A 51 17.27 0.54 -2.98
CA MET A 51 15.96 0.03 -3.36
C MET A 51 15.39 -0.96 -2.34
N MET A 52 16.20 -1.94 -1.91
CA MET A 52 15.78 -2.93 -0.91
C MET A 52 15.54 -2.31 0.46
N SER A 53 16.41 -1.41 0.91
CA SER A 53 16.30 -0.77 2.22
C SER A 53 15.07 0.14 2.30
N THR A 54 14.78 0.90 1.25
CA THR A 54 13.54 1.69 1.12
C THR A 54 12.31 0.79 1.19
N TRP A 55 12.33 -0.35 0.52
CA TRP A 55 11.23 -1.32 0.53
C TRP A 55 10.99 -1.93 1.92
N ILE A 56 12.04 -2.29 2.63
CA ILE A 56 11.94 -2.81 4.01
C ILE A 56 11.38 -1.73 4.94
N LEU A 57 11.78 -0.46 4.78
CA LEU A 57 11.20 0.65 5.54
C LEU A 57 9.69 0.79 5.27
N TYR A 58 9.26 0.63 4.01
CA TYR A 58 7.85 0.69 3.64
C TYR A 58 7.03 -0.38 4.36
N ILE A 59 7.50 -1.62 4.35
CA ILE A 59 6.81 -2.73 5.04
C ILE A 59 6.85 -2.51 6.54
N THR A 60 7.99 -2.12 7.10
CA THR A 60 8.15 -1.94 8.55
C THR A 60 7.23 -0.84 9.06
N ILE A 61 7.21 0.31 8.40
CA ILE A 61 6.34 1.43 8.76
C ILE A 61 4.89 1.05 8.46
N GLY A 62 4.63 0.51 7.26
CA GLY A 62 3.32 0.05 6.81
C GLY A 62 2.61 -0.86 7.82
N SER A 63 3.32 -1.86 8.34
CA SER A 63 2.76 -2.85 9.25
C SER A 63 2.71 -2.37 10.71
N ASN A 64 3.61 -1.49 11.16
CA ASN A 64 3.78 -1.12 12.57
C ASN A 64 3.05 0.18 12.99
N CYS A 65 2.25 0.79 12.12
CA CYS A 65 1.62 2.10 12.40
C CYS A 65 0.39 2.07 13.31
N ALA A 66 0.35 1.20 14.33
CA ALA A 66 -0.57 1.44 15.44
C ALA A 66 -0.15 2.76 16.13
N MET A 67 -0.88 3.84 15.86
CA MET A 67 -0.74 5.18 16.46
C MET A 67 0.47 6.05 16.08
N LEU A 68 1.43 5.57 15.27
CA LEU A 68 2.61 6.37 14.89
C LEU A 68 2.36 7.35 13.74
N LEU A 69 1.63 6.92 12.70
CA LEU A 69 1.45 7.68 11.46
C LEU A 69 0.07 7.39 10.86
N PRO A 70 -0.74 8.41 10.49
CA PRO A 70 -1.95 8.15 9.73
C PRO A 70 -1.59 7.71 8.31
N LEU A 71 -2.52 7.05 7.63
CA LEU A 71 -2.35 6.73 6.22
C LEU A 71 -2.22 8.03 5.40
N VAL A 72 -3.11 8.99 5.67
CA VAL A 72 -3.13 10.33 5.05
C VAL A 72 -3.53 11.39 6.08
N ASP A 73 -2.89 12.55 6.03
CA ASP A 73 -3.26 13.73 6.79
C ASP A 73 -3.71 14.86 5.86
N PHE A 74 -5.03 14.98 5.67
CA PHE A 74 -5.62 16.02 4.82
C PHE A 74 -5.41 17.44 5.35
N GLU A 75 -5.12 17.61 6.64
CA GLU A 75 -4.85 18.92 7.24
C GLU A 75 -3.38 19.32 7.10
N LEU A 76 -2.51 18.42 6.61
CA LEU A 76 -1.06 18.62 6.44
C LEU A 76 -0.36 19.10 7.72
N ARG A 77 -0.84 18.68 8.89
CA ARG A 77 -0.32 19.09 10.21
C ARG A 77 0.82 18.18 10.67
N ARG A 78 0.85 16.94 10.19
CA ARG A 78 1.89 15.95 10.46
C ARG A 78 2.26 15.22 9.18
N HIS A 79 3.41 14.55 9.21
CA HIS A 79 3.74 13.57 8.19
C HIS A 79 2.71 12.43 8.20
N ASP A 80 2.49 11.83 7.04
CA ASP A 80 1.60 10.68 6.85
C ASP A 80 2.26 9.61 5.99
N PHE A 81 1.68 8.42 5.93
CA PHE A 81 2.29 7.30 5.22
C PHE A 81 2.32 7.53 3.70
N LEU A 82 1.30 8.15 3.12
CA LEU A 82 1.28 8.45 1.69
C LEU A 82 2.38 9.42 1.25
N SER A 83 2.70 10.42 2.07
CA SER A 83 3.81 11.36 1.81
C SER A 83 5.15 10.64 1.79
N PHE A 84 5.33 9.66 2.68
CA PHE A 84 6.49 8.78 2.71
C PHE A 84 6.55 7.88 1.48
N LEU A 85 5.43 7.25 1.09
CA LEU A 85 5.34 6.42 -0.11
C LEU A 85 5.62 7.22 -1.40
N LYS A 86 5.12 8.46 -1.48
CA LYS A 86 5.35 9.37 -2.60
C LYS A 86 6.84 9.74 -2.72
N ALA A 87 7.48 10.08 -1.60
CA ALA A 87 8.90 10.45 -1.59
C ALA A 87 9.80 9.26 -1.98
N GLY A 88 9.60 8.09 -1.37
CA GLY A 88 10.42 6.94 -1.71
C GLY A 88 10.09 6.36 -3.10
N SER A 89 8.89 6.55 -3.66
CA SER A 89 8.61 6.22 -5.08
C SER A 89 9.54 6.97 -6.02
N GLN A 90 9.77 8.26 -5.75
CA GLN A 90 10.71 9.08 -6.52
C GLN A 90 12.15 8.58 -6.37
N ILE A 91 12.57 8.27 -5.14
CA ILE A 91 13.91 7.70 -4.84
C ILE A 91 14.11 6.38 -5.58
N LEU A 92 13.13 5.48 -5.49
CA LEU A 92 13.20 4.16 -6.12
C LEU A 92 13.25 4.26 -7.65
N ASN A 93 12.46 5.15 -8.25
CA ASN A 93 12.47 5.38 -9.70
C ASN A 93 13.83 5.96 -10.16
N MET A 94 14.40 6.88 -9.38
CA MET A 94 15.74 7.42 -9.66
C MET A 94 16.82 6.33 -9.55
N ALA A 95 16.80 5.54 -8.46
CA ALA A 95 17.74 4.44 -8.24
C ALA A 95 17.64 3.35 -9.31
N ALA A 96 16.44 3.07 -9.83
CA ALA A 96 16.21 2.11 -10.90
C ALA A 96 17.00 2.42 -12.19
N ASN A 97 17.33 3.70 -12.44
CA ASN A 97 18.14 4.11 -13.60
C ASN A 97 19.61 3.69 -13.48
N PHE A 98 20.11 3.47 -12.25
CA PHE A 98 21.48 3.01 -11.99
C PHE A 98 21.60 1.48 -12.00
N ALA A 99 20.48 0.77 -11.87
CA ALA A 99 20.41 -0.69 -11.92
C ALA A 99 19.33 -1.19 -12.91
N PRO A 100 19.36 -0.76 -14.20
CA PRO A 100 18.26 -1.00 -15.14
C PRO A 100 18.05 -2.48 -15.46
N ASN A 101 19.11 -3.29 -15.38
CA ASN A 101 19.09 -4.71 -15.73
C ASN A 101 18.98 -5.64 -14.51
N HIS A 102 18.98 -5.10 -13.29
CA HIS A 102 18.94 -5.92 -12.10
C HIS A 102 17.59 -6.62 -11.89
N GLN A 103 17.58 -7.83 -11.32
CA GLN A 103 16.34 -8.60 -11.10
C GLN A 103 15.43 -7.95 -10.06
N LEU A 104 16.01 -7.21 -9.12
CA LEU A 104 15.29 -6.44 -8.10
C LEU A 104 14.86 -5.06 -8.58
N ASN A 105 15.06 -4.72 -9.85
CA ASN A 105 14.50 -3.50 -10.40
C ASN A 105 12.99 -3.66 -10.57
N PHE A 106 12.25 -3.26 -9.53
CA PHE A 106 10.79 -3.31 -9.49
C PHE A 106 10.14 -2.41 -10.56
N PHE A 107 10.85 -1.41 -11.09
CA PHE A 107 10.36 -0.47 -12.10
C PHE A 107 10.55 -0.98 -13.52
N LYS A 108 11.13 -2.17 -13.70
CA LYS A 108 11.09 -2.82 -15.00
C LYS A 108 9.63 -2.99 -15.43
N PRO A 109 9.25 -2.51 -16.63
CA PRO A 109 7.93 -2.79 -17.15
C PRO A 109 7.74 -4.29 -17.16
N MET A 110 6.67 -4.76 -16.53
CA MET A 110 6.32 -6.16 -16.63
C MET A 110 6.18 -6.45 -18.12
N LYS A 111 6.92 -7.45 -18.63
CA LYS A 111 6.69 -7.91 -20.01
C LYS A 111 5.19 -8.18 -20.09
N THR A 112 4.51 -7.53 -21.03
CA THR A 112 3.08 -7.71 -21.27
C THR A 112 2.81 -9.20 -21.38
N PHE A 113 2.34 -9.77 -20.28
CA PHE A 113 1.73 -11.09 -20.31
C PHE A 113 0.37 -10.90 -20.99
N GLU A 114 -0.20 -12.01 -21.44
CA GLU A 114 -1.54 -12.07 -22.02
C GLU A 114 -2.52 -11.17 -21.26
N ALA A 115 -3.52 -10.62 -21.96
CA ALA A 115 -4.53 -9.77 -21.36
C ALA A 115 -5.19 -10.50 -20.18
N PHE A 116 -4.74 -10.18 -18.97
CA PHE A 116 -5.32 -10.78 -17.77
C PHE A 116 -6.74 -10.26 -17.61
N PRO A 117 -7.72 -11.13 -17.31
CA PRO A 117 -9.06 -10.65 -16.98
C PRO A 117 -8.98 -9.68 -15.80
N MET A 118 -9.88 -8.71 -15.75
CA MET A 118 -9.95 -7.80 -14.62
C MET A 118 -10.54 -8.55 -13.42
N ILE A 119 -9.84 -8.55 -12.28
CA ILE A 119 -10.35 -9.22 -11.08
C ILE A 119 -11.68 -8.58 -10.62
N PRO A 120 -12.61 -9.34 -10.01
CA PRO A 120 -13.95 -8.85 -9.73
C PRO A 120 -13.98 -7.57 -8.89
N LEU A 121 -13.13 -7.49 -7.86
CA LEU A 121 -12.95 -6.28 -7.06
C LEU A 121 -12.67 -5.05 -7.93
N LEU A 122 -11.66 -5.12 -8.79
CA LEU A 122 -11.18 -3.99 -9.59
C LEU A 122 -12.07 -3.69 -10.79
N LYS A 123 -12.73 -4.72 -11.34
CA LYS A 123 -13.61 -4.58 -12.51
C LYS A 123 -14.71 -3.57 -12.29
N ARG A 124 -15.32 -3.55 -11.11
CA ARG A 124 -16.41 -2.61 -10.79
C ARG A 124 -15.93 -1.17 -10.84
N TYR A 125 -14.84 -0.86 -10.14
CA TYR A 125 -14.24 0.47 -10.15
C TYR A 125 -13.77 0.87 -11.55
N TYR A 126 -13.18 -0.06 -12.31
CA TYR A 126 -12.77 0.19 -13.69
C TYR A 126 -13.96 0.57 -14.58
N ASP A 127 -15.05 -0.20 -14.53
CA ASP A 127 -16.25 0.02 -15.34
C ASP A 127 -16.93 1.36 -14.94
N GLU A 128 -17.05 1.65 -13.64
CA GLU A 128 -17.61 2.90 -13.12
C GLU A 128 -16.75 4.12 -13.54
N PHE A 129 -15.43 4.03 -13.40
CA PHE A 129 -14.52 5.14 -13.71
C PHE A 129 -14.42 5.38 -15.22
N SER A 130 -14.45 4.30 -16.02
CA SER A 130 -14.46 4.38 -17.48
C SER A 130 -15.70 5.14 -17.99
N GLY A 131 -16.84 4.99 -17.33
CA GLY A 131 -18.06 5.76 -17.63
C GLY A 131 -17.91 7.27 -17.41
N LEU A 132 -16.95 7.70 -16.58
CA LEU A 132 -16.67 9.09 -16.24
C LEU A 132 -15.56 9.73 -17.10
N ARG A 133 -14.95 8.98 -18.02
CA ARG A 133 -13.78 9.42 -18.79
C ARG A 133 -14.01 10.72 -19.57
N ASN A 134 -15.22 10.95 -20.05
CA ASN A 134 -15.57 12.16 -20.80
C ASN A 134 -15.69 13.42 -19.93
N LEU A 135 -15.76 13.28 -18.61
CA LEU A 135 -15.95 14.41 -17.67
C LEU A 135 -14.62 15.00 -17.19
N ASP A 136 -13.59 14.18 -17.06
CA ASP A 136 -12.24 14.60 -16.65
C ASP A 136 -11.19 13.60 -17.18
N GLU A 137 -11.01 13.63 -18.50
CA GLU A 137 -10.20 12.63 -19.24
C GLU A 137 -8.79 12.51 -18.67
N GLY A 138 -8.17 13.65 -18.31
CA GLY A 138 -6.84 13.70 -17.74
C GLY A 138 -6.75 12.97 -16.40
N LYS A 139 -7.61 13.30 -15.42
CA LYS A 139 -7.55 12.67 -14.09
C LYS A 139 -7.99 11.22 -14.11
N VAL A 140 -9.09 10.91 -14.81
CA VAL A 140 -9.65 9.55 -14.87
C VAL A 140 -8.67 8.57 -15.51
N ASN A 141 -7.95 8.98 -16.57
CA ASN A 141 -7.03 8.09 -17.26
C ASN A 141 -5.89 7.59 -16.35
N TYR A 142 -5.35 8.42 -15.45
CA TYR A 142 -4.33 7.98 -14.49
C TYR A 142 -4.87 6.96 -13.49
N LEU A 143 -6.13 7.11 -13.06
CA LEU A 143 -6.77 6.20 -12.11
C LEU A 143 -7.06 4.84 -12.77
N LEU A 144 -7.47 4.84 -14.04
CA LEU A 144 -7.66 3.61 -14.82
C LEU A 144 -6.34 2.84 -15.00
N ILE A 145 -5.25 3.55 -15.33
CA ILE A 145 -3.92 2.94 -15.43
C ILE A 145 -3.51 2.29 -14.09
N PHE A 146 -3.76 2.96 -12.97
CA PHE A 146 -3.49 2.36 -11.66
C PHE A 146 -4.28 1.07 -11.43
N ILE A 147 -5.57 1.06 -11.79
CA ILE A 147 -6.40 -0.14 -11.66
C ILE A 147 -5.83 -1.29 -12.50
N GLU A 148 -5.38 -1.00 -13.73
CA GLU A 148 -4.75 -1.99 -14.61
C GLU A 148 -3.42 -2.52 -14.06
N GLU A 149 -2.56 -1.64 -13.54
CA GLU A 149 -1.28 -2.03 -12.91
C GLU A 149 -1.50 -2.87 -11.65
N LEU A 150 -2.48 -2.49 -10.82
CA LEU A 150 -2.86 -3.24 -9.64
C LEU A 150 -3.41 -4.62 -10.04
N ASN A 151 -4.26 -4.68 -11.07
CA ASN A 151 -4.78 -5.93 -11.62
C ASN A 151 -3.64 -6.87 -12.05
N GLN A 152 -2.70 -6.38 -12.86
CA GLN A 152 -1.53 -7.17 -13.27
C GLN A 152 -0.73 -7.67 -12.07
N SER A 153 -0.59 -6.83 -11.04
CA SER A 153 0.14 -7.16 -9.82
C SER A 153 -0.50 -8.32 -9.04
N PHE A 154 -1.83 -8.47 -9.06
CA PHE A 154 -2.51 -9.65 -8.51
C PHE A 154 -2.13 -10.94 -9.25
N TYR A 155 -2.10 -10.93 -10.57
CA TYR A 155 -1.73 -12.11 -11.36
C TYR A 155 -0.26 -12.48 -11.21
N VAL A 156 0.64 -11.49 -11.15
CA VAL A 156 2.06 -11.73 -10.85
C VAL A 156 2.21 -12.31 -9.46
N SER A 157 1.49 -11.77 -8.49
CA SER A 157 1.51 -12.25 -7.11
C SER A 157 1.03 -13.70 -7.01
N ALA A 158 -0.08 -14.03 -7.67
CA ALA A 158 -0.62 -15.39 -7.71
C ALA A 158 0.37 -16.38 -8.35
N ARG A 159 1.01 -15.98 -9.46
CA ARG A 159 2.02 -16.82 -10.13
C ARG A 159 3.21 -17.15 -9.23
N HIS A 160 3.61 -16.24 -8.35
CA HIS A 160 4.76 -16.43 -7.46
C HIS A 160 4.35 -16.82 -6.04
N ASN A 161 3.05 -17.04 -5.79
CA ASN A 161 2.47 -17.33 -4.48
C ASN A 161 2.99 -16.40 -3.36
N ASN A 162 3.07 -15.11 -3.66
CA ASN A 162 3.37 -14.05 -2.69
C ASN A 162 2.69 -12.76 -3.14
N ASP A 163 2.45 -11.84 -2.24
CA ASP A 163 1.72 -10.59 -2.43
C ASP A 163 2.61 -9.36 -2.65
N ALA A 164 3.93 -9.58 -2.80
CA ALA A 164 4.90 -8.49 -2.90
C ALA A 164 4.62 -7.57 -4.08
N ALA A 165 4.19 -8.10 -5.24
CA ALA A 165 3.93 -7.27 -6.41
C ALA A 165 2.71 -6.34 -6.20
N ILE A 166 1.69 -6.79 -5.44
CA ILE A 166 0.50 -5.98 -5.10
C ILE A 166 0.91 -4.79 -4.23
N PHE A 167 1.70 -5.02 -3.19
CA PHE A 167 2.16 -3.92 -2.34
C PHE A 167 3.07 -2.97 -3.14
N GLN A 168 3.90 -3.49 -4.05
CA GLN A 168 4.81 -2.69 -4.88
C GLN A 168 4.11 -1.76 -5.85
N THR A 169 2.87 -2.03 -6.23
CA THR A 169 2.11 -1.17 -7.16
C THR A 169 2.06 0.28 -6.66
N ILE A 170 1.93 0.47 -5.34
CA ILE A 170 1.87 1.81 -4.74
C ILE A 170 3.16 2.60 -4.94
N ALA A 171 4.30 1.92 -4.97
CA ALA A 171 5.61 2.55 -5.17
C ALA A 171 5.85 2.92 -6.64
N LYS A 172 5.14 2.30 -7.59
CA LYS A 172 5.31 2.52 -9.03
C LYS A 172 4.33 3.55 -9.60
N ILE A 173 3.26 3.83 -8.87
CA ILE A 173 2.20 4.70 -9.33
C ILE A 173 2.69 6.14 -9.56
N SER A 174 2.05 6.82 -10.51
CA SER A 174 2.29 8.24 -10.76
C SER A 174 2.15 9.08 -9.48
N PRO A 175 3.09 10.01 -9.21
CA PRO A 175 2.98 10.98 -8.12
C PRO A 175 1.66 11.77 -8.10
N ARG A 176 1.03 11.92 -9.28
CA ARG A 176 -0.25 12.63 -9.44
C ARG A 176 -1.41 11.96 -8.71
N TRP A 177 -1.39 10.64 -8.51
CA TRP A 177 -2.44 9.96 -7.73
C TRP A 177 -2.44 10.43 -6.28
N TYR A 178 -1.26 10.59 -5.68
CA TYR A 178 -1.12 11.13 -4.34
C TYR A 178 -1.69 12.56 -4.27
N ASP A 179 -1.39 13.40 -5.27
CA ASP A 179 -1.93 14.76 -5.32
C ASP A 179 -3.46 14.76 -5.35
N LEU A 180 -4.07 13.87 -6.13
CA LEU A 180 -5.53 13.71 -6.17
C LEU A 180 -6.13 13.28 -4.84
N ILE A 181 -5.42 12.47 -4.05
CA ILE A 181 -5.85 12.12 -2.70
C ILE A 181 -5.84 13.35 -1.80
N TYR A 182 -4.76 14.14 -1.81
CA TYR A 182 -4.70 15.37 -1.01
C TYR A 182 -5.72 16.43 -1.47
N GLU A 183 -6.06 16.46 -2.76
CA GLU A 183 -7.18 17.24 -3.31
C GLU A 183 -8.57 16.71 -2.88
N GLN A 184 -8.63 15.62 -2.12
CA GLN A 184 -9.85 14.91 -1.73
C GLN A 184 -10.73 14.53 -2.94
N ASN A 185 -10.09 14.17 -4.06
CA ASN A 185 -10.80 13.67 -5.22
C ASN A 185 -11.45 12.32 -4.91
N ILE A 186 -12.78 12.25 -5.02
CA ILE A 186 -13.56 11.07 -4.59
C ILE A 186 -13.15 9.76 -5.28
N LEU A 187 -12.73 9.81 -6.55
CA LEU A 187 -12.28 8.62 -7.27
C LEU A 187 -10.94 8.11 -6.71
N ALA A 188 -10.01 9.03 -6.42
CA ALA A 188 -8.73 8.69 -5.81
C ALA A 188 -8.90 8.20 -4.36
N LEU A 189 -9.80 8.82 -3.59
CA LEU A 189 -10.13 8.38 -2.22
C LEU A 189 -10.74 6.97 -2.21
N SER A 190 -11.63 6.66 -3.16
CA SER A 190 -12.20 5.31 -3.31
C SER A 190 -11.13 4.28 -3.67
N LEU A 191 -10.19 4.60 -4.56
CA LEU A 191 -9.07 3.71 -4.85
C LEU A 191 -8.13 3.51 -3.65
N LEU A 192 -7.92 4.53 -2.83
CA LEU A 192 -7.19 4.37 -1.57
C LEU A 192 -7.97 3.49 -0.57
N ASN A 193 -9.30 3.50 -0.61
CA ASN A 193 -10.15 2.60 0.19
C ASN A 193 -10.02 1.15 -0.31
N VAL A 194 -9.98 0.95 -1.63
CA VAL A 194 -9.66 -0.35 -2.25
C VAL A 194 -8.27 -0.84 -1.84
N TRP A 195 -7.25 -0.01 -1.96
CA TRP A 195 -5.89 -0.40 -1.58
C TRP A 195 -5.78 -0.71 -0.07
N SER A 196 -6.40 0.10 0.80
CA SER A 196 -6.46 -0.16 2.24
C SER A 196 -7.13 -1.50 2.56
N SER A 197 -8.20 -1.84 1.83
CA SER A 197 -8.89 -3.13 1.97
C SER A 197 -7.97 -4.30 1.63
N ILE A 198 -7.11 -4.14 0.61
CA ILE A 198 -6.14 -5.15 0.18
C ILE A 198 -5.06 -5.32 1.23
N CYS A 199 -4.53 -4.21 1.78
CA CYS A 199 -3.57 -4.24 2.87
C CYS A 199 -4.12 -4.95 4.11
N LEU A 200 -5.41 -4.73 4.45
CA LEU A 200 -6.07 -5.47 5.52
C LEU A 200 -6.24 -6.95 5.19
N GLY A 201 -6.64 -7.30 3.97
CA GLY A 201 -6.85 -8.69 3.58
C GLY A 201 -5.57 -9.53 3.60
N PHE A 202 -4.43 -8.95 3.28
CA PHE A 202 -3.10 -9.59 3.32
C PHE A 202 -2.35 -9.39 4.65
N GLU A 203 -2.99 -8.85 5.67
CA GLU A 203 -2.38 -8.69 7.00
C GLU A 203 -1.14 -7.78 7.03
N TYR A 204 -1.14 -6.69 6.25
CA TYR A 204 -0.13 -5.63 6.35
C TYR A 204 -0.34 -4.77 7.61
N TYR A 205 -0.46 -5.39 8.78
CA TYR A 205 -0.61 -4.75 10.07
C TYR A 205 -0.03 -5.67 11.17
N LEU A 206 0.37 -5.08 12.29
CA LEU A 206 0.67 -5.83 13.51
C LEU A 206 -0.57 -5.97 14.42
N ASP A 207 -1.42 -4.94 14.44
CA ASP A 207 -2.69 -4.94 15.17
C ASP A 207 -3.86 -4.73 14.21
N ARG A 208 -4.75 -5.72 14.15
CA ARG A 208 -5.90 -5.74 13.24
C ARG A 208 -6.88 -4.59 13.49
N ASP A 209 -7.01 -4.19 14.75
CA ASP A 209 -8.01 -3.25 15.21
C ASP A 209 -7.42 -1.83 15.33
N HIS A 210 -6.11 -1.72 15.48
CA HIS A 210 -5.39 -0.45 15.56
C HIS A 210 -4.36 -0.32 14.44
N ASN A 211 -4.82 0.00 13.23
CA ASN A 211 -3.93 0.30 12.11
C ASN A 211 -4.50 1.38 11.20
N MET A 212 -3.61 2.04 10.48
CA MET A 212 -3.94 3.18 9.62
C MET A 212 -4.88 2.82 8.44
N PHE A 213 -4.87 1.58 7.97
CA PHE A 213 -5.74 1.14 6.87
C PHE A 213 -7.19 1.06 7.34
N ALA A 214 -7.43 0.43 8.50
CA ALA A 214 -8.74 0.39 9.13
C ALA A 214 -9.25 1.78 9.52
N ASP A 215 -8.37 2.63 10.07
CA ASP A 215 -8.67 4.03 10.38
C ASP A 215 -9.10 4.81 9.14
N TYR A 216 -8.39 4.64 8.03
CA TYR A 216 -8.72 5.28 6.77
C TYR A 216 -10.07 4.80 6.21
N MET A 217 -10.34 3.49 6.19
CA MET A 217 -11.65 2.98 5.72
C MET A 217 -12.80 3.53 6.59
N CYS A 218 -12.60 3.66 7.90
CA CYS A 218 -13.55 4.31 8.80
C CYS A 218 -13.71 5.81 8.56
N TRP A 219 -12.62 6.51 8.24
CA TRP A 219 -12.66 7.91 7.82
C TRP A 219 -13.41 8.06 6.49
N TYR A 220 -13.08 7.27 5.48
CA TYR A 220 -13.68 7.30 4.14
C TYR A 220 -15.20 7.08 4.21
N ARG A 221 -15.65 6.09 4.99
CA ARG A 221 -17.08 5.90 5.27
C ARG A 221 -17.73 7.17 5.81
N ARG A 222 -17.15 7.80 6.84
CA ARG A 222 -17.70 9.02 7.44
C ARG A 222 -17.71 10.17 6.43
N HIS A 223 -16.64 10.31 5.65
CA HIS A 223 -16.53 11.31 4.59
C HIS A 223 -17.65 11.15 3.55
N CYS A 224 -17.90 9.92 3.09
CA CYS A 224 -18.97 9.61 2.14
C CYS A 224 -20.36 9.95 2.71
N MET A 225 -20.65 9.51 3.94
CA MET A 225 -21.92 9.76 4.61
C MET A 225 -22.20 11.25 4.83
N LEU A 226 -21.16 12.03 5.17
CA LEU A 226 -21.29 13.47 5.43
C LEU A 226 -21.44 14.30 4.16
N ASN A 227 -20.67 13.98 3.10
CA ASN A 227 -20.62 14.82 1.90
C ASN A 227 -21.57 14.37 0.78
N TYR A 228 -21.96 13.10 0.76
CA TYR A 228 -22.76 12.50 -0.32
C TYR A 228 -24.05 11.83 0.18
N GLY A 229 -24.29 11.79 1.49
CA GLY A 229 -25.47 11.18 2.10
C GLY A 229 -25.52 9.65 2.06
N GLY A 230 -24.44 9.00 1.63
CA GLY A 230 -24.34 7.55 1.48
C GLY A 230 -22.98 7.13 0.94
N TRP A 231 -22.85 5.85 0.58
CA TRP A 231 -21.68 5.36 -0.16
C TRP A 231 -21.69 5.88 -1.59
N ASN A 232 -20.51 6.23 -2.11
CA ASN A 232 -20.42 6.87 -3.43
C ASN A 232 -20.31 5.86 -4.59
N PHE A 233 -19.66 4.71 -4.36
CA PHE A 233 -19.50 3.66 -5.36
C PHE A 233 -20.16 2.35 -4.90
N ALA A 234 -20.66 1.56 -5.85
CA ALA A 234 -21.49 0.39 -5.55
C ALA A 234 -20.76 -0.70 -4.74
N GLY A 235 -19.43 -0.78 -4.86
CA GLY A 235 -18.61 -1.74 -4.13
C GLY A 235 -18.18 -1.32 -2.72
N ASP A 236 -18.30 -0.04 -2.37
CA ASP A 236 -17.68 0.51 -1.15
C ASP A 236 -18.30 -0.08 0.13
N GLU A 237 -19.63 -0.23 0.15
CA GLU A 237 -20.35 -0.72 1.34
C GLU A 237 -19.96 -2.16 1.68
N SER A 238 -20.05 -3.05 0.70
CA SER A 238 -19.71 -4.47 0.87
C SER A 238 -18.22 -4.62 1.21
N LEU A 239 -17.35 -3.82 0.58
CA LEU A 239 -15.92 -3.83 0.89
C LEU A 239 -15.66 -3.42 2.34
N TYR A 240 -16.31 -2.36 2.82
CA TYR A 240 -16.23 -1.94 4.22
C TYR A 240 -16.81 -3.00 5.17
N SER A 241 -17.95 -3.59 4.84
CA SER A 241 -18.58 -4.65 5.62
C SER A 241 -17.63 -5.83 5.82
N ILE A 242 -17.09 -6.36 4.71
CA ILE A 242 -16.18 -7.50 4.72
C ILE A 242 -14.89 -7.21 5.49
N MET A 243 -14.23 -6.11 5.15
CA MET A 243 -12.92 -5.84 5.74
C MET A 243 -13.05 -5.33 7.16
N ILE A 244 -13.91 -4.35 7.45
CA ILE A 244 -13.95 -3.74 8.78
C ILE A 244 -14.83 -4.52 9.75
N LYS A 245 -16.02 -4.95 9.34
CA LYS A 245 -16.96 -5.63 10.26
C LYS A 245 -16.68 -7.12 10.38
N LYS A 246 -16.46 -7.79 9.24
CA LYS A 246 -16.26 -9.26 9.20
C LYS A 246 -14.79 -9.68 9.29
N LYS A 247 -13.85 -8.72 9.22
CA LYS A 247 -12.40 -8.94 9.33
C LYS A 247 -11.89 -10.06 8.41
N TYR A 248 -12.42 -10.12 7.18
CA TYR A 248 -12.03 -11.13 6.21
C TYR A 248 -10.54 -11.03 5.85
N LEU A 249 -9.92 -12.19 5.62
CA LEU A 249 -8.51 -12.34 5.26
C LEU A 249 -8.38 -13.14 3.97
N PHE A 250 -7.40 -12.80 3.15
CA PHE A 250 -7.04 -13.59 1.99
C PHE A 250 -6.17 -14.77 2.43
N SER A 251 -6.73 -15.98 2.37
CA SER A 251 -5.98 -17.20 2.72
C SER A 251 -4.84 -17.49 1.74
N THR A 252 -5.01 -17.10 0.47
CA THR A 252 -3.98 -17.19 -0.57
C THR A 252 -4.15 -16.04 -1.56
N VAL A 253 -3.14 -15.80 -2.40
CA VAL A 253 -3.25 -14.79 -3.46
C VAL A 253 -4.27 -15.19 -4.52
N GLU A 254 -4.44 -16.49 -4.80
CA GLU A 254 -5.48 -16.98 -5.72
C GLU A 254 -6.88 -16.63 -5.23
N ASN A 255 -7.14 -16.75 -3.93
CA ASN A 255 -8.40 -16.30 -3.33
C ASN A 255 -8.61 -14.79 -3.54
N ALA A 256 -7.55 -14.00 -3.46
CA ALA A 256 -7.61 -12.56 -3.69
C ALA A 256 -7.89 -12.21 -5.17
N VAL A 257 -7.40 -13.00 -6.14
CA VAL A 257 -7.73 -12.84 -7.58
C VAL A 257 -9.23 -13.08 -7.84
N CYS A 258 -9.85 -13.97 -7.07
CA CYS A 258 -11.28 -14.27 -7.16
C CYS A 258 -12.17 -13.39 -6.27
N PHE A 259 -11.60 -12.43 -5.54
CA PHE A 259 -12.32 -11.65 -4.53
C PHE A 259 -13.37 -10.73 -5.17
N ASP A 260 -14.65 -10.97 -4.87
CA ASP A 260 -15.76 -10.05 -5.11
C ASP A 260 -16.40 -9.71 -3.76
N PRO A 261 -16.27 -8.46 -3.28
CA PRO A 261 -16.83 -8.09 -1.99
C PRO A 261 -18.35 -8.21 -1.94
N ILE A 262 -19.08 -8.03 -3.04
CA ILE A 262 -20.55 -8.11 -3.00
C ILE A 262 -20.99 -9.57 -2.79
N ILE A 263 -20.37 -10.49 -3.54
CA ILE A 263 -20.70 -11.91 -3.46
C ILE A 263 -20.34 -12.45 -2.07
N ILE A 264 -19.15 -12.13 -1.58
CA ILE A 264 -18.64 -12.63 -0.30
C ILE A 264 -19.47 -12.09 0.87
N ASP A 265 -19.93 -10.83 0.80
CA ASP A 265 -20.68 -10.19 1.89
C ASP A 265 -22.06 -10.84 2.08
N HIS A 266 -22.59 -11.51 1.05
CA HIS A 266 -23.82 -12.29 1.15
C HIS A 266 -23.62 -13.72 1.67
N ILE A 267 -22.39 -14.23 1.65
CA ILE A 267 -22.06 -15.62 2.02
C ILE A 267 -21.65 -15.74 3.48
N ILE A 268 -20.87 -14.78 3.97
CA ILE A 268 -20.28 -14.76 5.33
C ILE A 268 -21.15 -13.91 6.27
#